data_AF-A0A852M589-F1
#
_entry.id   AF-A0A852M589-F1
#
_cell.length_a   1.000
_cell.length_b   1.000
_cell.length_c   1.000
_cell.angle_alpha   90.00
_cell.angle_beta   90.00
_cell.angle_gamma   90.00
#
_symmetry.space_group_name_H-M   'P 1'
#
loop_
_entity.id
_entity.type
_entity.pdbx_description
1 polymer ?
#
loop_
_entity_poly.entity_id
_entity_poly.type
_entity_poly.pdbx_seq_one_letter_code
_entity_poly.pdbx_strand_id
1 'polypeptide(L)' 'SRPYQSDPEFDPEFIMSKSTAAAGLCSWCLNIVRFYEVYCEVEPKRRALEE' A
#
# COMPACT_ATOMS: atom_id res chain seq x y z
N SER A 1 -5.22 -3.35 8.09
CA SER A 1 -4.55 -3.73 6.82
C SER A 1 -3.53 -4.85 6.99
N ARG A 2 -2.74 -4.90 8.09
CA ARG A 2 -1.66 -5.89 8.31
C ARG A 2 -1.96 -7.34 7.90
N PRO A 3 -3.14 -7.94 8.18
CA PRO A 3 -3.42 -9.31 7.74
C PRO A 3 -3.33 -9.50 6.22
N TYR A 4 -3.71 -8.49 5.44
CA TYR A 4 -3.76 -8.54 3.97
C TYR A 4 -2.42 -8.18 3.31
N GLN A 5 -1.50 -7.50 4.00
CA GLN A 5 -0.19 -7.14 3.44
C GLN A 5 0.76 -8.34 3.38
N SER A 6 0.52 -9.37 4.20
CA SER A 6 1.36 -10.57 4.29
C SER A 6 0.65 -11.80 3.74
N ASP A 7 -0.55 -11.62 3.19
CA ASP A 7 -1.35 -12.69 2.63
C ASP A 7 -0.94 -12.91 1.16
N PRO A 8 -0.38 -14.07 0.80
CA PRO A 8 0.00 -14.36 -0.59
C PRO A 8 -1.21 -14.46 -1.53
N GLU A 9 -2.43 -14.64 -1.01
CA GLU A 9 -3.65 -14.59 -1.84
C GLU A 9 -4.10 -13.16 -2.13
N PHE A 10 -3.59 -12.17 -1.39
CA PHE A 10 -3.82 -10.75 -1.59
C PHE A 10 -2.63 -10.07 -2.28
N ASP A 11 -2.03 -10.76 -3.24
CA ASP A 11 -0.96 -10.24 -4.09
C ASP A 11 -1.52 -9.83 -5.48
N PRO A 12 -1.22 -8.62 -5.99
CA PRO A 12 -1.71 -8.18 -7.29
C PRO A 12 -1.28 -9.05 -8.47
N GLU A 13 -0.06 -9.61 -8.45
CA GLU A 13 0.43 -10.47 -9.53
C GLU A 13 -0.30 -11.82 -9.52
N PHE A 14 -0.54 -12.37 -8.32
CA PHE A 14 -1.36 -13.56 -8.15
C PHE A 14 -2.80 -13.34 -8.63
N ILE A 15 -3.43 -12.23 -8.22
CA ILE A 15 -4.83 -11.90 -8.60
C ILE A 15 -4.95 -11.59 -10.09
N MET A 16 -3.89 -11.08 -10.74
CA MET A 16 -3.90 -10.78 -12.18
C MET A 16 -4.32 -11.98 -13.03
N SER A 17 -3.90 -13.19 -12.63
CA SER A 17 -4.27 -14.44 -13.31
C SER A 17 -5.78 -14.78 -13.24
N LYS A 18 -6.51 -14.18 -12.29
CA LYS A 18 -7.94 -14.44 -12.02
C LYS A 18 -8.83 -13.28 -12.47
N SER A 19 -8.41 -12.03 -12.24
CA SER A 19 -9.16 -10.83 -12.62
C SER A 19 -8.26 -9.59 -12.63
N THR A 20 -8.10 -8.99 -13.81
CA THR A 20 -7.33 -7.75 -14.00
C THR A 20 -7.90 -6.57 -13.20
N ALA A 21 -9.23 -6.45 -13.15
CA ALA A 21 -9.88 -5.38 -12.39
C ALA A 21 -9.61 -5.52 -10.88
N ALA A 22 -9.70 -6.75 -10.35
CA ALA A 22 -9.41 -7.01 -8.94
C ALA A 22 -7.93 -6.82 -8.61
N ALA A 23 -7.02 -7.16 -9.53
CA ALA A 23 -5.58 -6.90 -9.36
C ALA A 23 -5.28 -5.40 -9.23
N GLY A 24 -5.95 -4.57 -10.03
CA GLY A 24 -5.87 -3.12 -9.92
C GLY A 24 -6.33 -2.60 -8.55
N LEU A 25 -7.46 -3.11 -8.03
CA LEU A 25 -7.96 -2.75 -6.70
C LEU A 25 -7.03 -3.21 -5.58
N CYS A 26 -6.49 -4.43 -5.67
CA CYS A 26 -5.52 -4.96 -4.72
C CYS A 26 -4.25 -4.08 -4.67
N SER A 27 -3.70 -3.77 -5.84
CA SER A 27 -2.53 -2.89 -5.97
C SER A 27 -2.81 -1.50 -5.39
N TRP A 28 -3.96 -0.90 -5.70
CA TRP A 28 -4.34 0.40 -5.15
C TRP A 28 -4.41 0.36 -3.61
N CYS A 29 -5.07 -0.64 -3.03
CA CYS A 29 -5.18 -0.81 -1.58
C CYS A 29 -3.80 -0.89 -0.91
N LEU A 30 -2.89 -1.72 -1.43
CA LEU A 30 -1.53 -1.86 -0.88
C LEU A 30 -0.75 -0.55 -0.96
N ASN A 31 -0.84 0.15 -2.10
CA ASN A 31 -0.15 1.43 -2.31
C ASN A 31 -0.67 2.53 -1.39
N ILE A 32 -1.99 2.61 -1.14
CA ILE A 32 -2.56 3.60 -0.20
C ILE A 32 -2.02 3.38 1.21
N VAL A 33 -1.95 2.14 1.68
CA VAL A 33 -1.40 1.85 3.02
C VAL A 33 0.09 2.17 3.06
N ARG A 34 0.85 1.79 2.03
CA ARG A 34 2.29 2.10 1.96
C ARG A 34 2.57 3.59 1.92
N PHE A 35 1.76 4.36 1.19
CA PHE A 35 1.85 5.81 1.15
C PHE A 35 1.63 6.40 2.54
N TYR A 36 0.63 5.92 3.29
CA TYR A 36 0.36 6.39 4.64
C TYR A 36 1.51 6.10 5.60
N GLU A 37 2.10 4.90 5.54
CA GLU A 37 3.28 4.54 6.35
C GLU A 37 4.44 5.51 6.10
N VAL A 38 4.77 5.77 4.83
CA VAL A 38 5.81 6.73 4.45
C VAL A 38 5.46 8.15 4.88
N TYR A 39 4.20 8.54 4.74
CA TYR A 39 3.72 9.85 5.19
C TYR A 39 4.00 10.05 6.68
N CYS A 40 3.66 9.07 7.53
CA CYS A 40 3.92 9.15 8.97
C CYS A 40 5.41 9.29 9.31
N GLU A 41 6.31 8.67 8.54
CA GLU A 41 7.76 8.81 8.72
C GLU A 41 8.30 10.16 8.22
N VAL A 42 7.70 10.70 7.16
CA VAL A 42 8.16 11.93 6.49
C VAL A 42 7.60 13.19 7.15
N GLU A 43 6.37 13.14 7.68
CA GLU A 43 5.70 14.26 8.33
C GLU A 43 6.54 14.95 9.43
N PRO A 44 7.15 14.25 10.41
CA PRO A 44 7.98 14.89 11.41
C PRO A 44 9.26 15.51 10.82
N LYS A 45 9.84 14.88 9.80
CA LYS A 45 11.04 15.41 9.11
C LYS A 45 10.71 16.68 8.34
N ARG A 46 9.52 16.75 7.73
CA ARG A 46 9.02 17.94 7.05
C ARG A 46 8.78 19.08 8.03
N ARG A 47 8.12 18.83 9.17
CA ARG A 47 7.94 19.85 10.21
C ARG A 47 9.27 20.41 10.71
N ALA A 48 10.24 19.55 11.01
CA ALA A 48 11.56 19.97 11.48
C ALA A 48 12.38 20.77 10.45
N LEU A 49 12.04 20.69 9.16
CA LEU A 49 12.65 21.51 8.10
C LEU A 49 11.94 22.87 7.94
N GLU A 50 10.68 22.95 8.35
CA GLU A 50 9.85 24.16 8.28
C GLU A 50 10.03 25.07 9.52
N GLU A 51 10.65 24.56 10.59
CA GLU A 51 11.11 25.28 11.81
C GLU A 51 12.50 25.90 11.63
#